data_AF-A0A516GTR6-F1
#
_entry.id   AF-A0A516GTR6-F1
#
_cell.length_a   1.000
_cell.length_b   1.000
_cell.length_c   1.000
_cell.angle_alpha   90.00
_cell.angle_beta   90.00
_cell.angle_gamma   90.00
#
_symmetry.space_group_name_H-M   'P 1'
#
loop_
_entity.id
_entity.type
_entity.pdbx_description
1 polymer ?
#
loop_
_entity_poly.entity_id
_entity_poly.type
_entity_poly.pdbx_seq_one_letter_code
_entity_poly.pdbx_strand_id
1 'polypeptide(L)'
;MKLLKFLAILLVFTTQACKSVKTNKDNFKTKLSVFQNESEIPIKTASKTVNLNKAPFSLRFYNKAYNLENNLLYAARIAAFRDKSEFDKVKIGIATQYLPCFASGSGIAANRSGSYEHLYFMNDGHHYTMYKDSTSKRLKLLSESDSLLHLEFEINSLVYDDKTMSMENTDLSQFYLAVFIDKNLNGIIDKGELNKLTINM
;
A
#
# COMPACT_ATOMS: atom_id res chain seq x y z
N MET A 1 12.93 -82.01 -9.30
CA MET A 1 11.67 -81.67 -10.00
C MET A 1 10.80 -80.85 -9.06
N LYS A 2 10.55 -79.58 -9.41
CA LYS A 2 9.43 -78.71 -8.97
C LYS A 2 9.35 -78.35 -7.47
N LEU A 3 9.14 -77.11 -7.05
CA LEU A 3 9.19 -75.78 -7.66
C LEU A 3 9.10 -74.84 -6.45
N LEU A 4 10.10 -73.97 -6.29
CA LEU A 4 10.10 -72.83 -5.38
C LEU A 4 8.80 -72.04 -5.57
N LYS A 5 7.97 -71.86 -4.53
CA LYS A 5 6.80 -70.96 -4.60
C LYS A 5 6.91 -69.84 -3.57
N PHE A 6 7.52 -68.76 -4.07
CA PHE A 6 7.08 -67.38 -3.95
C PHE A 6 6.91 -66.78 -2.55
N LEU A 7 8.04 -66.24 -2.08
CA LEU A 7 8.10 -65.01 -1.29
C LEU A 7 8.09 -63.82 -2.28
N ALA A 8 7.01 -63.04 -2.32
CA ALA A 8 6.95 -61.71 -2.94
C ALA A 8 5.68 -60.99 -2.42
N ILE A 9 5.80 -60.17 -1.37
CA ILE A 9 5.81 -58.69 -1.45
C ILE A 9 4.57 -58.14 -2.18
N LEU A 10 3.62 -57.60 -1.40
CA LEU A 10 2.94 -56.35 -1.75
C LEU A 10 2.31 -55.69 -0.51
N LEU A 11 3.16 -55.10 0.34
CA LEU A 11 2.70 -54.07 1.29
C LEU A 11 2.43 -52.81 0.47
N VAL A 12 1.16 -52.61 0.10
CA VAL A 12 0.67 -51.33 -0.43
C VAL A 12 0.58 -50.38 0.76
N PHE A 13 1.72 -49.78 1.13
CA PHE A 13 1.71 -48.54 1.89
C PHE A 13 1.14 -47.48 0.98
N THR A 14 -0.15 -47.19 1.13
CA THR A 14 -0.76 -45.99 0.61
C THR A 14 -0.11 -44.81 1.31
N THR A 15 0.98 -44.31 0.74
CA THR A 15 1.47 -42.96 1.02
C THR A 15 0.38 -42.02 0.51
N GLN A 16 -0.54 -41.65 1.39
CA GLN A 16 -1.29 -40.41 1.21
C GLN A 16 -0.25 -39.29 1.29
N ALA A 17 0.38 -39.02 0.15
CA ALA A 17 1.02 -37.74 -0.07
C ALA A 17 -0.11 -36.72 0.04
N CYS A 18 -0.21 -36.09 1.22
CA CYS A 18 -0.80 -34.78 1.34
C CYS A 18 -0.12 -33.94 0.27
N LYS A 19 -0.79 -33.77 -0.87
CA LYS A 19 -0.50 -32.67 -1.76
C LYS A 19 -0.84 -31.44 -0.94
N SER A 20 0.14 -30.95 -0.19
CA SER A 20 0.14 -29.59 0.31
C SER A 20 -0.13 -28.76 -0.92
N VAL A 21 -1.36 -28.27 -1.04
CA VAL A 21 -1.69 -27.22 -1.98
C VAL A 21 -0.68 -26.15 -1.66
N LYS A 22 0.28 -25.94 -2.56
CA LYS A 22 1.07 -24.73 -2.56
C LYS A 22 0.03 -23.65 -2.77
N THR A 23 -0.50 -23.09 -1.69
CA THR A 23 -1.08 -21.76 -1.73
C THR A 23 0.02 -20.95 -2.37
N ASN A 24 -0.23 -20.56 -3.62
CA ASN A 24 0.61 -19.63 -4.31
C ASN A 24 0.58 -18.42 -3.37
N LYS A 25 1.64 -18.25 -2.57
CA LYS A 25 1.98 -16.95 -1.99
C LYS A 25 2.34 -16.14 -3.22
N ASP A 26 1.32 -15.75 -3.99
CA ASP A 26 1.44 -14.61 -4.86
C ASP A 26 1.94 -13.54 -3.91
N ASN A 27 3.21 -13.19 -4.08
CA ASN A 27 3.81 -12.02 -3.49
C ASN A 27 2.89 -10.89 -3.91
N PHE A 28 1.92 -10.58 -3.04
CA PHE A 28 0.81 -9.71 -3.34
C PHE A 28 1.46 -8.34 -3.50
N LYS A 29 1.83 -7.97 -4.72
CA LYS A 29 2.38 -6.66 -5.02
C LYS A 29 1.27 -5.65 -4.76
N THR A 30 1.60 -4.50 -4.19
CA THR A 30 0.61 -3.43 -3.98
C THR A 30 0.07 -3.02 -5.34
N LYS A 31 -1.19 -3.36 -5.60
CA LYS A 31 -1.95 -2.90 -6.75
C LYS A 31 -2.39 -1.49 -6.44
N LEU A 32 -1.74 -0.52 -7.08
CA LEU A 32 -1.97 0.91 -6.93
C LEU A 32 -2.37 1.49 -8.29
N SER A 33 -3.30 2.43 -8.28
CA SER A 33 -3.64 3.28 -9.41
C SER A 33 -3.82 4.72 -8.95
N VAL A 34 -3.64 5.63 -9.90
CA VAL A 34 -4.03 7.04 -9.74
C VAL A 34 -5.32 7.24 -10.53
N PHE A 35 -6.32 7.85 -9.91
CA PHE A 35 -7.61 8.13 -10.55
C PHE A 35 -7.83 9.64 -10.64
N GLN A 36 -8.11 10.14 -11.84
CA GLN A 36 -8.42 11.55 -12.08
C GLN A 36 -9.35 11.65 -13.31
N ASN A 37 -10.38 12.50 -13.23
CA ASN A 37 -11.32 12.76 -14.34
C ASN A 37 -11.86 11.48 -15.00
N GLU A 38 -12.39 10.57 -14.19
CA GLU A 38 -12.95 9.26 -14.63
C GLU A 38 -11.93 8.30 -15.27
N SER A 39 -10.66 8.69 -15.35
CA SER A 39 -9.57 7.88 -15.90
C SER A 39 -8.75 7.24 -14.78
N GLU A 40 -8.41 5.96 -14.98
CA GLU A 40 -7.58 5.19 -14.06
C GLU A 40 -6.22 4.87 -14.68
N ILE A 41 -5.15 5.31 -14.00
CA ILE A 41 -3.77 5.12 -14.42
C ILE A 41 -3.13 4.05 -13.52
N PRO A 42 -3.01 2.78 -13.98
CA PRO A 42 -2.44 1.72 -13.17
C PRO A 42 -0.92 1.92 -12.96
N ILE A 43 -0.45 1.68 -11.74
CA ILE A 43 0.97 1.71 -11.36
C ILE A 43 1.53 0.30 -11.42
N LYS A 44 2.07 -0.07 -12.59
CA LYS A 44 2.56 -1.43 -12.86
C LYS A 44 3.99 -1.68 -12.40
N THR A 45 4.74 -0.62 -12.10
CA THR A 45 6.17 -0.65 -11.69
C THR A 45 6.34 -0.02 -10.32
N ALA A 46 7.41 -0.39 -9.60
CA ALA A 46 7.67 0.16 -8.26
C ALA A 46 7.98 1.67 -8.28
N SER A 47 8.40 2.20 -9.43
CA SER A 47 8.56 3.64 -9.67
C SER A 47 7.84 4.02 -10.96
N LYS A 48 7.09 5.12 -10.96
CA LYS A 48 6.38 5.61 -12.15
C LYS A 48 6.19 7.13 -12.10
N THR A 49 6.36 7.78 -13.24
CA THR A 49 5.91 9.17 -13.44
C THR A 49 4.47 9.17 -13.93
N VAL A 50 3.64 10.05 -13.36
CA VAL A 50 2.25 10.26 -13.73
C VAL A 50 2.07 11.74 -14.04
N ASN A 51 1.53 12.04 -15.22
CA ASN A 51 1.12 13.40 -15.56
C ASN A 51 -0.36 13.54 -15.25
N LEU A 52 -0.71 14.55 -14.45
CA LEU A 52 -2.06 14.86 -14.03
C LEU A 52 -2.37 16.30 -14.45
N ASN A 53 -3.66 16.60 -14.52
CA ASN A 53 -4.10 17.99 -14.57
C ASN A 53 -4.04 18.57 -13.15
N LYS A 54 -3.93 19.90 -13.04
CA LYS A 54 -4.14 20.65 -11.78
C LYS A 54 -5.60 20.59 -11.31
N ALA A 55 -6.04 19.41 -10.88
CA ALA A 55 -7.39 19.10 -10.40
C ALA A 55 -7.31 18.00 -9.33
N PRO A 56 -8.32 17.88 -8.45
CA PRO A 56 -8.39 16.79 -7.48
C PRO A 56 -8.16 15.42 -8.12
N PHE A 57 -7.49 14.53 -7.41
CA PHE A 57 -7.23 13.15 -7.83
C PHE A 57 -7.26 12.22 -6.62
N SER A 58 -7.23 10.91 -6.87
CA SER A 58 -7.23 9.92 -5.81
C SER A 58 -6.16 8.85 -6.03
N LEU A 59 -5.68 8.28 -4.94
CA LEU A 59 -4.93 7.03 -4.96
C LEU A 59 -5.90 5.89 -4.66
N ARG A 60 -5.91 4.86 -5.52
CA ARG A 60 -6.73 3.66 -5.32
C ARG A 60 -5.85 2.44 -5.17
N PHE A 61 -6.13 1.64 -4.16
CA PHE A 61 -5.28 0.48 -3.85
C PHE A 61 -6.06 -0.62 -3.13
N TYR A 62 -5.49 -1.83 -3.20
CA TYR A 62 -6.02 -2.98 -2.50
C TYR A 62 -5.29 -3.22 -1.18
N ASN A 63 -6.04 -3.39 -0.10
CA ASN A 63 -5.49 -3.66 1.22
C ASN A 63 -6.45 -4.48 2.10
N LYS A 64 -5.96 -5.01 3.22
CA LYS A 64 -6.80 -5.66 4.23
C LYS A 64 -7.42 -4.62 5.17
N ALA A 65 -8.58 -4.96 5.74
CA ALA A 65 -9.16 -4.20 6.84
C ALA A 65 -8.28 -4.28 8.10
N TYR A 66 -8.40 -3.28 8.98
CA TYR A 66 -7.84 -3.35 10.33
C TYR A 66 -8.48 -4.49 11.11
N ASN A 67 -7.67 -5.47 11.52
CA ASN A 67 -8.09 -6.51 12.44
C ASN A 67 -7.89 -6.04 13.88
N LEU A 68 -8.98 -5.58 14.51
CA LEU A 68 -8.96 -5.06 15.89
C LEU A 68 -8.59 -6.14 16.90
N GLU A 69 -9.10 -7.36 16.74
CA GLU A 69 -8.89 -8.47 17.67
C GLU A 69 -7.42 -8.86 17.81
N ASN A 70 -6.68 -8.81 16.70
CA ASN A 70 -5.27 -9.19 16.63
C ASN A 70 -4.33 -7.98 16.53
N ASN A 71 -4.88 -6.76 16.62
CA ASN A 71 -4.17 -5.50 16.43
C ASN A 71 -3.33 -5.42 15.12
N LEU A 72 -3.87 -5.94 14.01
CA LEU A 72 -3.19 -5.94 12.70
C LEU A 72 -3.70 -4.78 11.85
N LEU A 73 -3.00 -3.64 11.91
CA LEU A 73 -3.49 -2.37 11.37
C LEU A 73 -3.56 -2.30 9.84
N TYR A 74 -2.72 -3.05 9.11
CA TYR A 74 -2.63 -3.03 7.64
C TYR A 74 -2.78 -1.62 7.07
N ALA A 75 -2.01 -0.65 7.56
CA ALA A 75 -2.15 0.73 7.13
C ALA A 75 -1.40 1.00 5.82
N ALA A 76 -2.00 1.78 4.93
CA ALA A 76 -1.26 2.43 3.86
C ALA A 76 -0.67 3.75 4.37
N ARG A 77 0.64 3.86 4.27
CA ARG A 77 1.45 5.00 4.70
C ARG A 77 1.83 5.81 3.46
N ILE A 78 1.29 7.03 3.36
CA ILE A 78 1.44 7.88 2.17
C ILE A 78 2.23 9.12 2.57
N ALA A 79 3.50 9.18 2.19
CA ALA A 79 4.38 10.33 2.40
C ALA A 79 4.50 11.15 1.11
N ALA A 80 4.44 12.48 1.23
CA ALA A 80 4.52 13.41 0.11
C ALA A 80 5.72 14.35 0.27
N PHE A 81 6.46 14.54 -0.81
CA PHE A 81 7.72 15.28 -0.81
C PHE A 81 7.75 16.32 -1.93
N ARG A 82 8.30 17.48 -1.63
CA ARG A 82 8.73 18.46 -2.65
C ARG A 82 10.20 18.27 -3.03
N ASP A 83 11.02 17.85 -2.08
CA ASP A 83 12.44 17.54 -2.31
C ASP A 83 12.61 16.09 -2.76
N LYS A 84 13.21 15.90 -3.93
CA LYS A 84 13.54 14.59 -4.48
C LYS A 84 14.56 13.85 -3.62
N SER A 85 15.48 14.57 -2.98
CA SER A 85 16.56 13.98 -2.18
C SER A 85 16.00 13.20 -0.98
N GLU A 86 14.99 13.77 -0.31
CA GLU A 86 14.26 13.12 0.79
C GLU A 86 13.44 11.93 0.30
N PHE A 87 12.71 12.11 -0.80
CA PHE A 87 11.97 11.04 -1.44
C PHE A 87 12.89 9.86 -1.83
N ASP A 88 14.09 10.13 -2.32
CA ASP A 88 15.05 9.11 -2.75
C ASP A 88 15.59 8.28 -1.58
N LYS A 89 15.52 8.76 -0.33
CA LYS A 89 15.89 7.98 0.87
C LYS A 89 14.94 6.80 1.11
N VAL A 90 13.68 6.90 0.68
CA VAL A 90 12.70 5.82 0.79
C VAL A 90 13.01 4.72 -0.23
N LYS A 91 13.52 3.58 0.24
CA LYS A 91 13.96 2.45 -0.58
C LYS A 91 13.57 1.11 0.05
N ILE A 92 13.46 0.10 -0.80
CA ILE A 92 13.26 -1.30 -0.41
C ILE A 92 14.44 -1.77 0.47
N GLY A 93 14.16 -2.57 1.48
CA GLY A 93 15.11 -3.16 2.41
C GLY A 93 15.42 -2.31 3.64
N ILE A 94 14.91 -1.08 3.71
CA ILE A 94 15.11 -0.20 4.86
C ILE A 94 14.02 -0.46 5.90
N ALA A 95 14.43 -0.58 7.17
CA ALA A 95 13.49 -0.59 8.29
C ALA A 95 12.88 0.79 8.50
N THR A 96 11.56 0.86 8.63
CA THR A 96 10.78 2.10 8.73
C THR A 96 11.17 2.97 9.92
N GLN A 97 11.68 2.38 11.00
CA GLN A 97 12.21 3.12 12.16
C GLN A 97 13.41 4.03 11.81
N TYR A 98 14.13 3.76 10.72
CA TYR A 98 15.25 4.58 10.24
C TYR A 98 14.85 5.58 9.15
N LEU A 99 13.56 5.63 8.77
CA LEU A 99 13.03 6.59 7.82
C LEU A 99 12.16 7.60 8.59
N PRO A 100 12.57 8.87 8.75
CA PRO A 100 11.80 9.86 9.51
C PRO A 100 10.32 9.89 9.12
N CYS A 101 10.01 9.91 7.82
CA CYS A 101 8.64 9.91 7.32
C CYS A 101 7.81 8.68 7.74
N PHE A 102 8.43 7.55 8.07
CA PHE A 102 7.77 6.30 8.48
C PHE A 102 8.19 5.80 9.87
N ALA A 103 8.85 6.63 10.68
CA ALA A 103 9.19 6.28 12.05
C ALA A 103 7.93 6.14 12.92
N SER A 104 8.10 5.61 14.14
CA SER A 104 7.01 5.65 15.12
C SER A 104 6.69 7.12 15.46
N GLY A 105 5.40 7.46 15.54
CA GLY A 105 4.95 8.82 15.83
C GLY A 105 4.93 9.79 14.63
N SER A 106 5.41 9.38 13.44
CA SER A 106 5.40 10.24 12.24
C SER A 106 4.04 10.31 11.52
N GLY A 107 3.01 9.65 12.07
CA GLY A 107 1.67 9.65 11.50
C GLY A 107 0.99 10.99 11.71
N ILE A 108 0.59 11.63 10.62
CA ILE A 108 -0.13 12.91 10.67
C ILE A 108 -1.52 12.64 11.24
N ALA A 109 -1.97 13.45 12.20
CA ALA A 109 -3.32 13.31 12.73
C ALA A 109 -4.37 13.59 11.64
N ALA A 110 -5.41 12.75 11.58
CA ALA A 110 -6.57 13.08 10.76
C ALA A 110 -7.24 14.35 11.31
N ASN A 111 -8.00 15.05 10.48
CA ASN A 111 -8.73 16.23 10.91
C ASN A 111 -9.84 15.86 11.94
N ARG A 112 -10.57 16.87 12.44
CA ARG A 112 -11.68 16.66 13.40
C ARG A 112 -12.77 15.74 12.88
N SER A 113 -12.98 15.66 11.55
CA SER A 113 -13.99 14.78 10.95
C SER A 113 -13.52 13.32 10.87
N GLY A 114 -12.21 13.08 11.05
CA GLY A 114 -11.54 11.80 10.94
C GLY A 114 -11.01 11.48 9.55
N SER A 115 -11.16 12.39 8.58
CA SER A 115 -10.67 12.26 7.20
C SER A 115 -9.30 12.91 7.01
N TYR A 116 -8.65 12.56 5.91
CA TYR A 116 -7.58 13.37 5.34
C TYR A 116 -8.15 14.07 4.11
N GLU A 117 -8.39 15.38 4.22
CA GLU A 117 -8.90 16.21 3.11
C GLU A 117 -7.76 16.86 2.30
N HIS A 118 -6.53 16.74 2.81
CA HIS A 118 -5.35 17.37 2.28
C HIS A 118 -4.22 16.37 2.13
N LEU A 119 -3.38 16.56 1.11
CA LEU A 119 -2.06 15.96 1.03
C LEU A 119 -1.05 16.89 1.70
N TYR A 120 -0.56 16.52 2.87
CA TYR A 120 0.47 17.23 3.61
C TYR A 120 1.87 16.90 3.10
N PHE A 121 2.66 17.93 2.77
CA PHE A 121 4.07 17.81 2.42
C PHE A 121 4.96 17.98 3.66
N MET A 122 5.49 16.86 4.16
CA MET A 122 6.35 16.82 5.34
C MET A 122 7.44 15.76 5.14
N ASN A 123 8.70 16.13 5.36
CA ASN A 123 9.82 15.20 5.17
C ASN A 123 9.87 14.09 6.24
N ASP A 124 9.25 14.34 7.39
CA ASP A 124 9.20 13.48 8.57
C ASP A 124 7.77 13.03 8.90
N GLY A 125 6.83 13.16 7.96
CA GLY A 125 5.43 12.83 8.15
C GLY A 125 4.86 11.92 7.07
N HIS A 126 3.76 11.25 7.39
CA HIS A 126 2.93 10.53 6.41
C HIS A 126 1.47 10.49 6.84
N HIS A 127 0.58 10.32 5.87
CA HIS A 127 -0.80 9.97 6.11
C HIS A 127 -0.86 8.50 6.53
N TYR A 128 -1.46 8.22 7.68
CA TYR A 128 -1.62 6.87 8.21
C TYR A 128 -3.04 6.41 7.98
N THR A 129 -3.26 5.75 6.84
CA THR A 129 -4.60 5.41 6.37
C THR A 129 -4.93 3.95 6.69
N MET A 130 -5.97 3.72 7.49
CA MET A 130 -6.47 2.39 7.82
C MET A 130 -7.99 2.36 7.63
N TYR A 131 -8.49 1.24 7.13
CA TYR A 131 -9.92 1.02 6.99
C TYR A 131 -10.36 -0.02 8.03
N LYS A 132 -11.24 0.38 8.95
CA LYS A 132 -11.82 -0.52 9.93
C LYS A 132 -13.22 -0.95 9.51
N ASP A 133 -14.05 0.04 9.20
CA ASP A 133 -15.46 -0.10 8.84
C ASP A 133 -15.92 1.18 8.12
N SER A 134 -17.20 1.25 7.75
CA SER A 134 -17.80 2.38 7.03
C SER A 134 -17.78 3.70 7.81
N THR A 135 -17.48 3.69 9.11
CA THR A 135 -17.29 4.91 9.91
C THR A 135 -15.87 5.46 9.82
N SER A 136 -14.91 4.68 9.30
CA SER A 136 -13.56 5.15 9.03
C SER A 136 -13.56 6.11 7.85
N LYS A 137 -13.25 7.39 8.09
CA LYS A 137 -13.26 8.43 7.06
C LYS A 137 -11.92 8.72 6.42
N ARG A 138 -10.86 8.00 6.81
CA ARG A 138 -9.51 8.16 6.22
C ARG A 138 -9.42 7.60 4.80
N LEU A 139 -10.30 6.65 4.48
CA LEU A 139 -10.36 5.95 3.20
C LEU A 139 -11.82 5.67 2.88
N LYS A 140 -12.14 5.72 1.60
CA LYS A 140 -13.44 5.30 1.08
C LYS A 140 -13.34 3.88 0.55
N LEU A 141 -14.31 3.03 0.92
CA LEU A 141 -14.44 1.69 0.37
C LEU A 141 -15.12 1.77 -1.01
N LEU A 142 -14.47 1.24 -2.03
CA LEU A 142 -15.02 1.15 -3.38
C LEU A 142 -15.67 -0.21 -3.63
N SER A 143 -15.00 -1.28 -3.21
CA SER A 143 -15.49 -2.64 -3.33
C SER A 143 -14.71 -3.58 -2.40
N GLU A 144 -15.25 -4.79 -2.21
CA GLU A 144 -14.62 -5.85 -1.43
C GLU A 144 -14.64 -7.15 -2.25
N SER A 145 -13.52 -7.89 -2.23
CA SER A 145 -13.41 -9.19 -2.88
C SER A 145 -12.31 -10.00 -2.19
N ASP A 146 -12.61 -11.26 -1.85
CA ASP A 146 -11.65 -12.21 -1.25
C ASP A 146 -10.88 -11.65 -0.04
N SER A 147 -11.59 -10.98 0.88
CA SER A 147 -11.01 -10.32 2.08
C SER A 147 -10.01 -9.18 1.78
N LEU A 148 -9.96 -8.70 0.54
CA LEU A 148 -9.25 -7.51 0.13
C LEU A 148 -10.25 -6.39 -0.16
N LEU A 149 -9.98 -5.24 0.40
CA LEU A 149 -10.72 -4.01 0.21
C LEU A 149 -10.07 -3.21 -0.90
N HIS A 150 -10.86 -2.77 -1.87
CA HIS A 150 -10.47 -1.75 -2.82
C HIS A 150 -10.80 -0.39 -2.19
N LEU A 151 -9.76 0.37 -1.88
CA LEU A 151 -9.83 1.58 -1.08
C LEU A 151 -9.38 2.79 -1.88
N GLU A 152 -9.99 3.94 -1.59
CA GLU A 152 -9.71 5.23 -2.21
C GLU A 152 -9.24 6.24 -1.15
N PHE A 153 -8.11 6.87 -1.42
CA PHE A 153 -7.59 8.03 -0.70
C PHE A 153 -7.73 9.26 -1.59
N GLU A 154 -8.66 10.14 -1.25
CA GLU A 154 -9.01 11.33 -2.03
C GLU A 154 -8.07 12.50 -1.70
N ILE A 155 -7.58 13.20 -2.73
CA ILE A 155 -6.65 14.33 -2.59
C ILE A 155 -7.26 15.55 -3.27
N ASN A 156 -7.86 16.43 -2.47
CA ASN A 156 -8.57 17.61 -2.96
C ASN A 156 -7.73 18.90 -2.86
N SER A 157 -6.79 18.95 -1.93
CA SER A 157 -5.95 20.12 -1.67
C SER A 157 -4.58 19.71 -1.11
N LEU A 158 -3.61 20.62 -1.20
CA LEU A 158 -2.24 20.45 -0.75
C LEU A 158 -2.00 21.32 0.49
N VAL A 159 -1.14 20.84 1.38
CA VAL A 159 -0.63 21.65 2.50
C VAL A 159 0.89 21.69 2.45
N TYR A 160 1.44 22.87 2.25
CA TYR A 160 2.88 23.16 2.27
C TYR A 160 3.11 24.63 2.64
N ASP A 161 4.26 24.95 3.23
CA ASP A 161 4.63 26.31 3.69
C ASP A 161 3.53 26.95 4.56
N ASP A 162 2.96 26.15 5.47
CA ASP A 162 1.87 26.53 6.40
C ASP A 162 0.59 27.06 5.72
N LYS A 163 0.41 26.74 4.43
CA LYS A 163 -0.75 27.13 3.63
C LYS A 163 -1.48 25.90 3.10
N THR A 164 -2.81 26.00 3.10
CA THR A 164 -3.68 25.10 2.35
C THR A 164 -3.95 25.70 0.99
N MET A 165 -3.74 24.92 -0.07
CA MET A 165 -3.95 25.33 -1.45
C MET A 165 -4.77 24.29 -2.21
N SER A 166 -5.75 24.72 -3.01
CA SER A 166 -6.44 23.80 -3.92
C SER A 166 -5.49 23.29 -5.00
N MET A 167 -5.79 22.12 -5.58
CA MET A 167 -5.01 21.58 -6.72
C MET A 167 -4.91 22.57 -7.87
N GLU A 168 -6.02 23.25 -8.18
CA GLU A 168 -6.13 24.18 -9.31
C GLU A 168 -5.20 25.39 -9.18
N ASN A 169 -4.94 25.81 -7.94
CA ASN A 169 -4.19 27.04 -7.65
C ASN A 169 -2.73 26.79 -7.28
N THR A 170 -2.28 25.53 -7.20
CA THR A 170 -0.90 25.22 -6.81
C THR A 170 0.12 25.67 -7.83
N ASP A 171 1.22 26.24 -7.34
CA ASP A 171 2.42 26.56 -8.11
C ASP A 171 3.33 25.35 -8.33
N LEU A 172 3.08 24.23 -7.64
CA LEU A 172 3.82 22.99 -7.85
C LEU A 172 3.56 22.45 -9.27
N SER A 173 4.63 22.35 -10.04
CA SER A 173 4.66 21.63 -11.32
C SER A 173 5.00 20.16 -11.14
N GLN A 174 5.65 19.81 -10.03
CA GLN A 174 6.07 18.45 -9.73
C GLN A 174 6.14 18.19 -8.23
N PHE A 175 5.78 16.98 -7.81
CA PHE A 175 6.03 16.47 -6.47
C PHE A 175 6.16 14.94 -6.46
N TYR A 176 6.47 14.37 -5.29
CA TYR A 176 6.73 12.94 -5.15
C TYR A 176 5.88 12.30 -4.07
N LEU A 177 5.45 11.05 -4.31
CA LEU A 177 4.70 10.26 -3.36
C LEU A 177 5.39 8.92 -3.11
N ALA A 178 5.59 8.57 -1.84
CA ALA A 178 5.91 7.22 -1.42
C ALA A 178 4.67 6.57 -0.80
N VAL A 179 4.14 5.54 -1.44
CA VAL A 179 2.99 4.76 -0.98
C VAL A 179 3.49 3.41 -0.50
N PHE A 180 3.48 3.21 0.82
CA PHE A 180 3.99 2.01 1.47
C PHE A 180 2.86 1.28 2.20
N ILE A 181 2.73 -0.02 1.96
CA ILE A 181 1.81 -0.92 2.67
C ILE A 181 2.61 -2.10 3.20
N ASP A 182 2.84 -2.14 4.51
CA ASP A 182 3.49 -3.25 5.20
C ASP A 182 2.52 -4.44 5.29
N LYS A 183 2.78 -5.50 4.53
CA LYS A 183 1.83 -6.61 4.36
C LYS A 183 2.08 -7.74 5.34
N ASN A 184 3.33 -7.90 5.75
CA ASN A 184 3.73 -8.89 6.73
C ASN A 184 3.91 -8.30 8.13
N LEU A 185 3.77 -6.97 8.26
CA LEU A 185 3.81 -6.20 9.50
C LEU A 185 5.16 -6.30 10.22
N ASN A 186 6.25 -6.43 9.46
CA ASN A 186 7.61 -6.57 10.01
C ASN A 186 8.36 -5.23 10.17
N GLY A 187 7.76 -4.11 9.74
CA GLY A 187 8.36 -2.78 9.82
C GLY A 187 9.51 -2.54 8.84
N ILE A 188 9.72 -3.41 7.85
CA ILE A 188 10.74 -3.34 6.79
C ILE A 188 10.03 -3.11 5.46
N ILE A 189 10.58 -2.26 4.60
CA ILE A 189 10.02 -2.07 3.26
C ILE A 189 10.40 -3.25 2.37
N ASP A 190 9.54 -4.25 2.25
CA ASP A 190 9.80 -5.42 1.41
C ASP A 190 9.46 -5.18 -0.08
N LYS A 191 10.01 -6.04 -0.93
CA LYS A 191 9.75 -5.98 -2.38
C LYS A 191 8.26 -6.18 -2.65
N GLY A 192 7.65 -5.17 -3.28
CA GLY A 192 6.23 -5.19 -3.64
C GLY A 192 5.32 -4.42 -2.68
N GLU A 193 5.88 -3.85 -1.60
CA GLU A 193 5.15 -3.06 -0.61
C GLU A 193 5.21 -1.55 -0.87
N LEU A 194 6.27 -1.09 -1.53
CA LEU A 194 6.51 0.31 -1.87
C LEU A 194 6.21 0.60 -3.34
N ASN A 195 5.41 1.64 -3.59
CA ASN A 195 5.33 2.33 -4.87
C ASN A 195 5.80 3.78 -4.71
N LYS A 196 6.62 4.23 -5.65
CA LYS A 196 7.20 5.57 -5.72
C LYS A 196 6.63 6.27 -6.95
N LEU A 197 5.99 7.41 -6.74
CA LEU A 197 5.39 8.20 -7.83
C LEU A 197 6.10 9.55 -7.95
N THR A 198 6.40 9.93 -9.18
CA THR A 198 6.65 11.33 -9.54
C THR A 198 5.37 11.85 -10.17
N ILE A 199 4.78 12.88 -9.59
CA ILE A 199 3.57 13.52 -10.10
C ILE A 199 3.97 14.81 -10.79
N ASN A 200 3.64 14.93 -12.07
CA ASN A 200 3.77 16.16 -12.84
C ASN A 200 2.36 16.74 -13.03
N MET A 201 2.21 18.06 -12.88
CA MET A 201 0.94 18.78 -12.92
C MET A 201 0.92 19.87 -14.00
#